data_AF-A0A0K8VSL4-F1
#
_entry.id   AF-A0A0K8VSL4-F1
#
_cell.length_a   1.000
_cell.length_b   1.000
_cell.length_c   1.000
_cell.angle_alpha   90.00
_cell.angle_beta   90.00
_cell.angle_gamma   90.00
#
_symmetry.space_group_name_H-M   'P 1'
#
loop_
_entity.id
_entity.type
_entity.pdbx_description
1 polymer ?
#
loop_
_entity_poly.entity_id
_entity_poly.type
_entity_poly.pdbx_seq_one_letter_code
_entity_poly.pdbx_strand_id
1 'polypeptide(L)'
;VQDKKSAINFLIDTGAEISVIPPTQQQRSCPDKNNYLYAANRSTIKTFVEKTMFLNLGLRRQYSWNSIPADVSQAIIGADFLSHFNLAVNLRQRKLIDDVTNTSRLCLISTNKKVVSNLSYTKNYQPFQDLLREFEDITMENFSVKKPQHFVTHYIATKGPPVFSKPRRLSPEKLKAAKAEIQLLLNAGICRPSRSPWASPLHMTKKKNGEWKPCRDFRRLNIVTELDRFQNKQQ
;
A
#
# COMPACT_ATOMS: atom_id res chain seq x y z
N VAL A 1 -5.54 -18.67 13.58
CA VAL A 1 -4.92 -20.02 13.58
C VAL A 1 -4.66 -20.42 15.02
N GLN A 2 -5.07 -21.62 15.43
CA GLN A 2 -4.80 -22.10 16.78
C GLN A 2 -3.45 -22.81 16.83
N ASP A 3 -2.60 -22.46 17.80
CA ASP A 3 -1.43 -23.25 18.13
C ASP A 3 -1.86 -24.56 18.81
N LYS A 4 -1.41 -25.69 18.27
CA LYS A 4 -1.77 -27.02 18.78
C LYS A 4 -1.18 -27.32 20.16
N LYS A 5 -0.11 -26.63 20.58
CA LYS A 5 0.56 -26.88 21.86
C LYS A 5 -0.03 -26.06 23.00
N SER A 6 -0.15 -24.75 22.82
CA SER A 6 -0.67 -23.84 23.85
C SER A 6 -2.18 -23.62 23.79
N ALA A 7 -2.85 -24.10 22.74
CA ALA A 7 -4.25 -23.80 22.41
C ALA A 7 -4.56 -22.30 22.19
N ILE A 8 -3.54 -21.45 22.12
CA ILE A 8 -3.69 -20.01 21.86
C ILE A 8 -4.16 -19.79 20.42
N ASN A 9 -5.17 -18.94 20.26
CA ASN A 9 -5.67 -18.50 18.97
C ASN A 9 -4.92 -17.24 18.53
N PHE A 10 -4.18 -17.36 17.44
CA PHE A 10 -3.50 -16.26 16.78
C PHE A 10 -4.36 -15.66 15.67
N LEU A 11 -4.48 -14.34 15.66
CA LEU A 11 -4.87 -13.60 14.47
C LEU A 11 -3.67 -13.57 13.51
N ILE A 12 -3.91 -13.82 12.22
CA ILE A 12 -2.87 -13.63 11.20
C ILE A 12 -3.11 -12.23 10.63
N ASP A 13 -2.17 -11.32 10.84
CA ASP A 13 -2.30 -9.93 10.44
C ASP A 13 -1.08 -9.50 9.65
N THR A 14 -1.25 -9.36 8.33
CA THR A 14 -0.18 -8.89 7.44
C THR A 14 0.09 -7.39 7.59
N GLY A 15 -0.80 -6.65 8.26
CA GLY A 15 -0.63 -5.22 8.57
C GLY A 15 0.07 -4.98 9.91
N ALA A 16 0.20 -6.00 10.77
CA ALA A 16 1.00 -5.93 11.97
C ALA A 16 2.47 -6.18 11.64
N GLU A 17 3.37 -5.24 11.96
CA GLU A 17 4.80 -5.38 11.73
C GLU A 17 5.41 -6.47 12.61
N ILE A 18 4.94 -6.59 13.85
CA ILE A 18 5.51 -7.49 14.85
C ILE A 18 4.47 -8.46 15.43
N SER A 19 4.94 -9.65 15.78
CA SER A 19 4.14 -10.70 16.40
C SER A 19 4.10 -10.50 17.92
N VAL A 20 2.89 -10.47 18.47
CA VAL A 20 2.64 -10.18 19.88
C VAL A 20 1.77 -11.24 20.54
N ILE A 21 1.95 -11.42 21.84
CA ILE A 21 1.08 -12.27 22.67
C ILE A 21 0.54 -11.49 23.86
N PRO A 22 -0.63 -11.87 24.40
CA PRO A 22 -1.09 -11.34 25.69
C PRO A 22 -0.10 -11.69 26.81
N PRO A 23 0.17 -10.77 27.75
CA PRO A 23 1.05 -11.05 28.88
C PRO A 23 0.39 -12.02 29.87
N THR A 24 1.23 -12.79 30.55
CA THR A 24 0.83 -13.55 31.74
C THR A 24 0.51 -12.61 32.91
N GLN A 25 -0.21 -13.11 33.92
CA GLN A 25 -0.52 -12.31 35.12
C GLN A 25 0.75 -11.80 35.83
N GLN A 26 1.81 -12.62 35.88
CA GLN A 26 3.09 -12.23 36.48
C GLN A 26 3.76 -11.09 35.71
N GLN A 27 3.72 -11.11 34.37
CA GLN A 27 4.30 -10.05 33.55
C GLN A 27 3.58 -8.72 33.72
N ARG A 28 2.26 -8.73 33.96
CA ARG A 28 1.47 -7.50 34.16
C ARG A 28 1.96 -6.65 35.33
N SER A 29 2.65 -7.26 36.31
CA SER A 29 3.25 -6.57 37.46
C SER A 29 4.57 -5.86 37.13
N CYS A 30 5.24 -6.20 36.03
CA CYS A 30 6.55 -5.67 35.66
C CYS A 30 6.59 -5.30 34.15
N PRO A 31 5.99 -4.16 33.77
CA PRO A 31 6.03 -3.68 32.39
C PRO A 31 7.45 -3.31 31.96
N ASP A 32 7.76 -3.59 30.69
CA ASP A 32 9.00 -3.12 30.07
C ASP A 32 8.84 -1.63 29.74
N LYS A 33 9.81 -0.82 30.18
CA LYS A 33 9.83 0.64 29.97
C LYS A 33 10.60 1.05 28.72
N ASN A 34 11.32 0.11 28.09
CA ASN A 34 12.24 0.40 27.00
C ASN A 34 11.65 0.08 25.62
N ASN A 35 10.55 -0.68 25.56
CA ASN A 35 9.91 -1.08 24.32
C ASN A 35 8.51 -0.46 24.18
N TYR A 36 8.24 0.15 23.03
CA TYR A 36 6.95 0.78 22.73
C TYR A 36 6.33 0.13 21.51
N LEU A 37 5.07 -0.30 21.64
CA LEU A 37 4.26 -0.75 20.53
C LEU A 37 3.10 0.22 20.32
N TYR A 38 2.68 0.38 19.06
CA TYR A 38 1.61 1.29 18.69
C TYR A 38 0.54 0.53 17.91
N ALA A 39 -0.71 0.68 18.33
CA ALA A 39 -1.87 0.27 17.55
C ALA A 39 -2.09 1.22 16.35
N ALA A 40 -2.85 0.78 15.35
CA ALA A 40 -3.25 1.62 14.21
C ALA A 40 -3.99 2.91 14.60
N ASN A 41 -4.74 2.89 15.72
CA ASN A 41 -5.39 4.08 16.28
C ASN A 41 -4.42 4.98 17.06
N ARG A 42 -3.11 4.67 17.04
CA ARG A 42 -2.01 5.42 17.64
C ARG A 42 -1.95 5.40 19.16
N SER A 43 -2.73 4.56 19.83
CA SER A 43 -2.55 4.34 21.27
C SER A 43 -1.28 3.52 21.53
N THR A 44 -0.52 3.90 22.56
CA THR A 44 0.58 3.09 23.07
C THR A 44 0.06 1.80 23.69
N ILE A 45 0.72 0.71 23.36
CA ILE A 45 0.49 -0.61 23.93
C ILE A 45 1.66 -0.91 24.84
N LYS A 46 1.36 -1.17 26.11
CA LYS A 46 2.36 -1.58 27.10
C LYS A 46 2.98 -2.89 26.68
N THR A 47 4.30 -2.95 26.71
CA THR A 47 5.08 -4.16 26.41
C THR A 47 5.62 -4.76 27.71
N PHE A 48 6.06 -6.00 27.61
CA PHE A 48 6.64 -6.76 28.71
C PHE A 48 7.87 -7.51 28.20
N VAL A 49 8.65 -8.05 29.13
CA VAL A 49 9.88 -8.79 28.83
C VAL A 49 9.63 -9.86 27.78
N GLU A 50 10.46 -9.84 26.73
CA GLU A 50 10.41 -10.79 25.61
C GLU A 50 10.39 -12.24 26.10
N LYS A 51 9.65 -13.08 25.35
CA LYS A 51 9.54 -14.49 25.65
C LYS A 51 9.66 -15.30 24.38
N THR A 52 10.57 -16.27 24.40
CA THR A 52 10.66 -17.29 23.35
C THR A 52 9.44 -18.20 23.41
N MET A 53 8.76 -18.32 22.28
CA MET A 53 7.65 -19.24 22.07
C MET A 53 8.04 -20.37 21.15
N PHE A 54 7.33 -21.47 21.30
CA PHE A 54 7.43 -22.64 20.44
C PHE A 54 6.04 -22.97 19.89
N LEU A 55 5.77 -22.55 18.66
CA LEU A 55 4.46 -22.65 18.03
C LEU A 55 4.38 -23.87 17.11
N ASN A 56 3.25 -24.56 17.16
CA ASN A 56 2.86 -25.59 16.21
C ASN A 56 1.56 -25.19 15.52
N LEU A 57 1.68 -24.56 14.37
CA LEU A 57 0.55 -24.08 13.56
C LEU A 57 -0.11 -25.21 12.73
N GLY A 58 0.31 -26.46 12.92
CA GLY A 58 -0.19 -27.60 12.15
C GLY A 58 0.35 -27.69 10.71
N LEU A 59 1.48 -27.05 10.44
CA LEU A 59 2.16 -26.95 9.14
C LEU A 59 3.38 -27.88 9.04
N ARG A 60 3.32 -29.01 9.73
CA ARG A 60 4.35 -30.09 9.78
C ARG A 60 5.75 -29.68 10.29
N ARG A 61 5.89 -28.49 10.87
CA ARG A 61 7.08 -28.10 11.63
C ARG A 61 6.72 -27.21 12.82
N GLN A 62 7.68 -27.06 13.71
CA GLN A 62 7.61 -26.17 14.87
C GLN A 62 8.34 -24.86 14.55
N TYR A 63 7.82 -23.76 15.06
CA TYR A 63 8.40 -22.42 14.91
C TYR A 63 8.90 -21.95 16.27
N SER A 64 10.16 -21.52 16.34
CA SER A 64 10.74 -20.92 17.54
C SER A 64 10.87 -19.42 17.33
N TRP A 65 10.16 -18.62 18.12
CA TRP A 65 10.07 -17.17 17.89
C TRP A 65 10.18 -16.39 19.18
N ASN A 66 10.99 -15.33 19.18
CA ASN A 66 11.03 -14.37 20.28
C ASN A 66 9.87 -13.40 20.11
N SER A 67 8.82 -13.62 20.87
CA SER A 67 7.64 -12.76 20.84
C SER A 67 7.73 -11.67 21.89
N ILE A 68 7.12 -10.54 21.61
CA ILE A 68 6.94 -9.45 22.57
C ILE A 68 5.56 -9.62 23.22
N PRO A 69 5.47 -9.94 24.52
CA PRO A 69 4.20 -9.84 25.21
C PRO A 69 3.77 -8.38 25.29
N ALA A 70 2.52 -8.11 24.96
CA ALA A 70 1.96 -6.76 24.84
C ALA A 70 0.53 -6.75 25.37
N ASP A 71 0.06 -5.62 25.91
CA ASP A 71 -1.27 -5.47 26.48
C ASP A 71 -2.38 -5.49 25.41
N VAL A 72 -2.56 -6.66 24.80
CA VAL A 72 -3.53 -6.98 23.76
C VAL A 72 -4.43 -8.12 24.24
N SER A 73 -5.68 -8.13 23.77
CA SER A 73 -6.66 -9.16 24.13
C SER A 73 -6.50 -10.45 23.31
N GLN A 74 -5.85 -10.38 22.14
CA GLN A 74 -5.67 -11.50 21.23
C GLN A 74 -4.21 -11.54 20.74
N ALA A 75 -3.65 -12.74 20.64
CA ALA A 75 -2.31 -12.93 20.08
C ALA A 75 -2.32 -12.70 18.56
N ILE A 76 -1.26 -12.09 18.04
CA ILE A 76 -1.15 -11.72 16.63
C ILE A 76 0.16 -12.29 16.09
N ILE A 77 0.07 -12.96 14.94
CA ILE A 77 1.22 -13.28 14.09
C ILE A 77 1.29 -12.17 13.03
N GLY A 78 2.35 -11.37 13.13
CA GLY A 78 2.66 -10.25 12.25
C GLY A 78 3.58 -10.61 11.09
N ALA A 79 3.92 -9.60 10.31
CA ALA A 79 4.77 -9.69 9.13
C ALA A 79 6.19 -10.18 9.45
N ASP A 80 6.74 -9.85 10.63
CA ASP A 80 8.03 -10.36 11.13
C ASP A 80 8.12 -11.90 11.11
N PHE A 81 7.15 -12.57 11.73
CA PHE A 81 7.10 -14.01 11.83
C PHE A 81 6.76 -14.64 10.47
N LEU A 82 5.79 -14.05 9.75
CA LEU A 82 5.38 -14.56 8.43
C LEU A 82 6.55 -14.53 7.44
N SER A 83 7.28 -13.42 7.39
CA SER A 83 8.43 -13.26 6.50
C SER A 83 9.60 -14.15 6.93
N HIS A 84 9.93 -14.21 8.23
CA HIS A 84 11.04 -15.01 8.73
C HIS A 84 10.87 -16.51 8.42
N PHE A 85 9.64 -17.03 8.51
CA PHE A 85 9.37 -18.44 8.28
C PHE A 85 8.87 -18.77 6.87
N ASN A 86 8.88 -17.83 5.91
CA ASN A 86 8.32 -18.02 4.57
C ASN A 86 6.88 -18.54 4.58
N LEU A 87 6.02 -17.85 5.32
CA LEU A 87 4.60 -18.15 5.39
C LEU A 87 3.81 -17.18 4.52
N ALA A 88 2.97 -17.70 3.63
CA ALA A 88 2.13 -16.92 2.74
C ALA A 88 0.66 -16.96 3.18
N VAL A 89 -0.02 -15.81 3.10
CA VAL A 89 -1.45 -15.70 3.44
C VAL A 89 -2.28 -15.67 2.15
N ASN A 90 -3.06 -16.72 1.91
CA ASN A 90 -4.01 -16.78 0.80
C ASN A 90 -5.41 -16.42 1.30
N LEU A 91 -5.80 -15.15 1.12
CA LEU A 91 -7.10 -14.64 1.56
C LEU A 91 -8.28 -15.27 0.80
N ARG A 92 -8.10 -15.53 -0.51
CA ARG A 92 -9.16 -16.13 -1.35
C ARG A 92 -9.54 -17.53 -0.88
N GLN A 93 -8.53 -18.36 -0.59
CA GLN A 93 -8.73 -19.73 -0.13
C GLN A 93 -8.81 -19.83 1.40
N ARG A 94 -8.63 -18.72 2.12
CA ARG A 94 -8.58 -18.65 3.58
C ARG A 94 -7.53 -19.60 4.16
N LYS A 95 -6.31 -19.57 3.62
CA LYS A 95 -5.22 -20.46 4.02
C LYS A 95 -3.99 -19.69 4.47
N LEU A 96 -3.34 -20.20 5.49
CA LEU A 96 -1.93 -19.94 5.77
C LEU A 96 -1.12 -21.05 5.11
N ILE A 97 -0.20 -20.70 4.23
CA ILE A 97 0.63 -21.61 3.46
C ILE A 97 2.04 -21.54 3.99
N ASP A 98 2.67 -22.68 4.15
CA ASP A 98 4.10 -22.80 4.46
C ASP A 98 4.83 -23.25 3.20
N ASP A 99 5.62 -22.35 2.63
CA ASP A 99 6.33 -22.61 1.37
C ASP A 99 7.50 -23.58 1.55
N VAL A 100 7.98 -23.78 2.79
CA VAL A 100 9.06 -24.73 3.09
C VAL A 100 8.54 -26.15 3.15
N THR A 101 7.40 -26.36 3.81
CA THR A 101 6.80 -27.71 3.93
C THR A 101 5.80 -28.02 2.83
N ASN A 102 5.48 -27.06 1.97
CA ASN A 102 4.41 -27.14 0.96
C ASN A 102 3.06 -27.57 1.56
N THR A 103 2.81 -27.20 2.82
CA THR A 103 1.54 -27.48 3.49
C THR A 103 0.74 -26.22 3.71
N SER A 104 -0.56 -26.37 3.91
CA SER A 104 -1.43 -25.25 4.22
C SER A 104 -2.40 -25.58 5.32
N ARG A 105 -2.78 -24.55 6.08
CA ARG A 105 -3.77 -24.63 7.14
C ARG A 105 -4.93 -23.70 6.83
N LEU A 106 -6.14 -24.22 6.92
CA LEU A 106 -7.35 -23.42 6.80
C LEU A 106 -7.45 -22.44 7.99
N CYS A 107 -7.69 -21.18 7.68
CA CYS A 107 -7.90 -20.10 8.62
C CYS A 107 -9.39 -19.75 8.69
N LEU A 108 -9.88 -19.51 9.90
CA LEU A 108 -11.20 -18.92 10.10
C LEU A 108 -11.09 -17.40 9.91
N ILE A 109 -12.05 -16.79 9.23
CA ILE A 109 -12.18 -15.33 9.18
C ILE A 109 -12.80 -14.89 10.50
N SER A 110 -12.10 -14.05 11.25
CA SER A 110 -12.67 -13.45 12.47
C SER A 110 -13.83 -12.55 12.06
N THR A 111 -15.06 -12.94 12.42
CA THR A 111 -16.28 -12.15 12.20
C THR A 111 -16.54 -11.15 13.33
N ASN A 112 -15.64 -11.08 14.32
CA ASN A 112 -15.77 -10.15 15.43
C ASN A 112 -15.44 -8.72 14.97
N LYS A 113 -16.48 -7.93 14.71
CA LYS A 113 -16.49 -6.50 14.35
C LYS A 113 -15.72 -5.56 15.31
N LYS A 114 -14.99 -6.06 16.31
CA LYS A 114 -14.51 -5.24 17.44
C LYS A 114 -13.00 -5.00 17.56
N VAL A 115 -12.11 -5.73 16.89
CA VAL A 115 -10.66 -5.44 17.01
C VAL A 115 -9.91 -5.95 15.78
N VAL A 116 -9.32 -5.05 14.99
CA VAL A 116 -7.98 -5.22 14.39
C VAL A 116 -7.41 -3.82 14.16
N SER A 117 -6.45 -3.43 14.99
CA SER A 117 -5.64 -2.24 14.80
C SER A 117 -4.24 -2.73 14.41
N ASN A 118 -3.90 -2.61 13.13
CA ASN A 118 -2.58 -2.92 12.57
C ASN A 118 -1.46 -2.35 13.48
N LEU A 119 -0.53 -3.20 13.91
CA LEU A 119 0.58 -2.82 14.80
C LEU A 119 1.78 -2.34 13.98
N SER A 120 2.43 -1.23 14.36
CA SER A 120 3.71 -0.82 13.77
C SER A 120 4.81 -0.74 14.84
N TYR A 121 6.03 -1.14 14.49
CA TYR A 121 7.22 -1.17 15.34
C TYR A 121 8.27 -0.18 14.80
N THR A 122 8.88 0.64 15.66
CA THR A 122 10.03 1.47 15.24
C THR A 122 11.16 1.33 16.25
N LYS A 123 12.36 1.04 15.75
CA LYS A 123 13.55 0.78 16.58
C LYS A 123 14.27 2.06 17.01
N ASN A 124 13.96 3.22 16.41
CA ASN A 124 14.60 4.51 16.65
C ASN A 124 13.63 5.69 16.45
N TYR A 125 13.83 6.77 17.20
CA TYR A 125 13.11 8.05 17.06
C TYR A 125 13.29 8.62 15.65
N GLN A 126 12.20 8.73 14.89
CA GLN A 126 12.19 9.35 13.57
C GLN A 126 11.61 10.77 13.72
N PRO A 127 12.43 11.82 13.65
CA PRO A 127 12.02 13.19 13.97
C PRO A 127 10.94 13.75 13.02
N PHE A 128 10.73 13.12 11.87
CA PHE A 128 9.76 13.54 10.86
C PHE A 128 8.53 12.63 10.80
N GLN A 129 8.39 11.66 11.70
CA GLN A 129 7.28 10.72 11.63
C GLN A 129 5.95 11.36 12.02
N ASP A 130 5.97 12.38 12.89
CA ASP A 130 4.81 13.25 13.13
C ASP A 130 4.44 14.03 11.86
N LEU A 131 5.43 14.57 11.15
CA LEU A 131 5.23 15.32 9.91
C LEU A 131 4.68 14.45 8.77
N LEU A 132 5.24 13.26 8.55
CA LEU A 132 4.74 12.32 7.54
C LEU A 132 3.32 11.83 7.85
N ARG A 133 2.93 11.79 9.14
CA ARG A 133 1.57 11.48 9.60
C ARG A 133 0.61 12.65 9.45
N GLU A 134 1.08 13.87 9.67
CA GLU A 134 0.30 15.09 9.46
C GLU A 134 -0.09 15.23 7.98
N PHE A 135 0.82 14.83 7.07
CA PHE A 135 0.64 14.92 5.61
C PHE A 135 0.57 13.55 4.92
N GLU A 136 -0.12 12.59 5.54
CA GLU A 136 -0.28 11.23 5.02
C GLU A 136 -0.95 11.19 3.63
N ASP A 137 -1.82 12.17 3.37
CA ASP A 137 -2.54 12.30 2.12
C ASP A 137 -1.69 12.82 0.94
N ILE A 138 -0.46 13.29 1.22
CA ILE A 138 0.58 13.70 0.27
C ILE A 138 1.61 12.58 0.06
N THR A 139 1.84 11.74 1.08
CA THR A 139 2.89 10.71 1.08
C THR A 139 2.43 9.36 0.52
N MET A 140 1.11 9.11 0.47
CA MET A 140 0.55 7.93 -0.21
C MET A 140 0.43 8.15 -1.73
N GLU A 141 0.89 7.17 -2.52
CA GLU A 141 0.67 7.11 -3.98
C GLU A 141 -0.80 6.80 -4.33
N ASN A 142 -1.70 7.73 -3.99
CA ASN A 142 -3.09 7.66 -4.38
C ASN A 142 -3.27 8.37 -5.72
N PHE A 143 -3.14 7.63 -6.82
CA PHE A 143 -3.42 8.12 -8.18
C PHE A 143 -4.90 8.44 -8.43
N SER A 144 -5.75 8.44 -7.41
CA SER A 144 -7.16 8.84 -7.54
C SER A 144 -7.25 10.36 -7.60
N VAL A 145 -7.93 10.88 -8.61
CA VAL A 145 -8.18 12.32 -8.74
C VAL A 145 -9.01 12.82 -7.55
N LYS A 146 -8.37 13.48 -6.58
CA LYS A 146 -9.10 14.28 -5.58
C LYS A 146 -9.81 15.41 -6.34
N LYS A 147 -11.12 15.56 -6.16
CA LYS A 147 -11.83 16.74 -6.69
C LYS A 147 -11.22 17.99 -6.05
N PRO A 148 -10.77 18.98 -6.83
CA PRO A 148 -10.30 20.24 -6.25
C PRO A 148 -11.43 20.84 -5.40
N GLN A 149 -11.09 21.38 -4.22
CA GLN A 149 -12.07 21.96 -3.30
C GLN A 149 -12.67 23.27 -3.86
N HIS A 150 -11.97 23.92 -4.78
CA HIS A 150 -12.42 25.14 -5.44
C HIS A 150 -13.16 24.85 -6.75
N PHE A 151 -14.06 25.75 -7.13
CA PHE A 151 -14.80 25.68 -8.40
C PHE A 151 -14.05 26.27 -9.61
N VAL A 152 -12.82 26.75 -9.41
CA VAL A 152 -12.00 27.30 -10.49
C VAL A 152 -11.63 26.19 -11.48
N THR A 153 -11.92 26.42 -12.76
CA THR A 153 -11.52 25.55 -13.86
C THR A 153 -10.53 26.28 -14.74
N HIS A 154 -9.54 25.56 -15.27
CA HIS A 154 -8.59 26.14 -16.21
C HIS A 154 -9.20 26.16 -17.61
N TYR A 155 -9.23 27.34 -18.22
CA TYR A 155 -9.67 27.53 -19.61
C TYR A 155 -8.45 27.79 -20.49
N ILE A 156 -8.28 26.97 -21.53
CA ILE A 156 -7.19 27.11 -22.52
C ILE A 156 -7.76 27.83 -23.73
N ALA A 157 -7.39 29.09 -23.93
CA ALA A 157 -7.76 29.85 -25.11
C ALA A 157 -7.02 29.34 -26.35
N THR A 158 -7.75 29.17 -27.46
CA THR A 158 -7.19 28.73 -28.75
C THR A 158 -7.71 29.59 -29.90
N LYS A 159 -6.95 29.70 -30.98
CA LYS A 159 -7.27 30.45 -32.19
C LYS A 159 -7.65 29.50 -33.32
N GLY A 160 -8.72 29.83 -34.04
CA GLY A 160 -9.15 29.08 -35.22
C GLY A 160 -9.84 27.75 -34.90
N PRO A 161 -10.03 26.89 -35.91
CA PRO A 161 -10.80 25.65 -35.76
C PRO A 161 -10.04 24.54 -35.02
N PRO A 162 -10.74 23.49 -34.53
CA PRO A 162 -10.13 22.32 -33.91
C PRO A 162 -9.05 21.65 -34.75
N VAL A 163 -7.92 21.33 -34.11
CA VAL A 163 -6.83 20.57 -34.76
C VAL A 163 -6.96 19.06 -34.51
N PHE A 164 -6.96 18.31 -35.60
CA PHE A 164 -7.00 16.84 -35.58
C PHE A 164 -5.72 16.25 -36.18
N SER A 165 -5.31 15.09 -35.65
CA SER A 165 -4.23 14.26 -36.18
C SER A 165 -4.62 12.80 -36.13
N LYS A 166 -4.32 12.05 -37.21
CA LYS A 166 -4.56 10.60 -37.25
C LYS A 166 -3.69 9.89 -36.20
N PRO A 167 -4.19 8.81 -35.54
CA PRO A 167 -3.38 7.98 -34.66
C PRO A 167 -2.16 7.41 -35.38
N ARG A 168 -1.01 7.37 -34.71
CA ARG A 168 0.20 6.74 -35.25
C ARG A 168 0.09 5.22 -35.16
N ARG A 169 0.63 4.52 -36.16
CA ARG A 169 0.76 3.06 -36.11
C ARG A 169 1.77 2.69 -35.01
N LEU A 170 1.40 1.75 -34.15
CA LEU A 170 2.24 1.23 -33.08
C LEU A 170 2.53 -0.25 -33.35
N SER A 171 3.73 -0.71 -32.98
CA SER A 171 4.03 -2.14 -32.94
C SER A 171 3.17 -2.83 -31.87
N PRO A 172 2.97 -4.16 -31.93
CA PRO A 172 2.13 -4.89 -30.97
C PRO A 172 2.53 -4.65 -29.50
N GLU A 173 3.84 -4.65 -29.22
CA GLU A 173 4.39 -4.39 -27.90
C GLU A 173 4.04 -2.98 -27.38
N LYS A 174 4.29 -1.96 -28.21
CA LYS A 174 3.98 -0.55 -27.91
C LYS A 174 2.48 -0.34 -27.71
N LEU A 175 1.66 -1.00 -28.52
CA LEU A 175 0.20 -0.93 -28.43
C LEU A 175 -0.31 -1.56 -27.13
N LYS A 176 0.23 -2.71 -26.73
CA LYS A 176 -0.10 -3.36 -25.45
C LYS A 176 0.22 -2.46 -24.27
N ALA A 177 1.42 -1.88 -24.24
CA ALA A 177 1.82 -0.95 -23.19
C ALA A 177 0.95 0.31 -23.16
N ALA A 178 0.67 0.90 -24.31
CA ALA A 178 -0.21 2.07 -24.42
C ALA A 178 -1.62 1.79 -23.87
N LYS A 179 -2.22 0.65 -24.21
CA LYS A 179 -3.54 0.26 -23.72
C LYS A 179 -3.57 0.05 -22.21
N ALA A 180 -2.55 -0.61 -21.66
CA ALA A 180 -2.45 -0.86 -20.22
C ALA A 180 -2.38 0.46 -19.43
N GLU A 181 -1.55 1.40 -19.87
CA GLU A 181 -1.44 2.71 -19.22
C GLU A 181 -2.73 3.52 -19.32
N ILE A 182 -3.36 3.56 -20.51
CA ILE A 182 -4.64 4.26 -20.69
C ILE A 182 -5.71 3.67 -19.78
N GLN A 183 -5.76 2.34 -19.62
CA GLN A 183 -6.71 1.70 -18.72
C GLN A 183 -6.48 2.08 -17.26
N LEU A 184 -5.21 2.19 -16.83
CA LEU A 184 -4.86 2.66 -15.50
C LEU A 184 -5.36 4.10 -15.28
N LEU A 185 -5.13 4.99 -16.25
CA LEU A 185 -5.60 6.39 -16.19
C LEU A 185 -7.13 6.51 -16.18
N LEU A 186 -7.84 5.61 -16.88
CA LEU A 186 -9.31 5.52 -16.84
C LEU A 186 -9.79 5.08 -15.46
N ASN A 187 -9.20 4.03 -14.90
CA ASN A 187 -9.55 3.51 -13.57
C ASN A 187 -9.26 4.54 -12.47
N ALA A 188 -8.19 5.33 -12.64
CA ALA A 188 -7.81 6.42 -11.75
C ALA A 188 -8.72 7.67 -11.86
N GLY A 189 -9.58 7.74 -12.88
CA GLY A 189 -10.42 8.91 -13.16
C GLY A 189 -9.66 10.11 -13.74
N ILE A 190 -8.40 9.94 -14.15
CA ILE A 190 -7.55 10.99 -14.74
C ILE A 190 -7.98 11.30 -16.18
N CYS A 191 -8.41 10.28 -16.93
CA CYS A 191 -8.94 10.46 -18.27
C CYS A 191 -10.33 9.82 -18.42
N ARG A 192 -11.02 10.18 -19.50
CA ARG A 192 -12.33 9.63 -19.86
C ARG A 192 -12.49 9.52 -21.38
N PRO A 193 -13.33 8.61 -21.88
CA PRO A 193 -13.74 8.63 -23.27
C PRO A 193 -14.39 9.97 -23.62
N SER A 194 -14.11 10.49 -24.81
CA SER A 194 -14.71 11.74 -25.30
C SER A 194 -14.94 11.69 -26.81
N ARG A 195 -15.92 12.45 -27.28
CA ARG A 195 -16.21 12.68 -28.72
C ARG A 195 -15.78 14.09 -29.10
N SER A 196 -14.47 14.36 -29.03
CA SER A 196 -13.89 15.67 -29.30
C SER A 196 -13.53 15.84 -30.78
N PRO A 197 -13.73 17.03 -31.38
CA PRO A 197 -13.16 17.35 -32.70
C PRO A 197 -11.64 17.54 -32.65
N TRP A 198 -11.05 17.64 -31.45
CA TRP A 198 -9.62 17.77 -31.23
C TRP A 198 -8.95 16.40 -31.03
N ALA A 199 -7.83 16.15 -31.72
CA ALA A 199 -7.03 14.95 -31.49
C ALA A 199 -5.53 15.18 -31.71
N SER A 200 -4.73 14.72 -30.74
CA SER A 200 -3.28 14.72 -30.81
C SER A 200 -2.79 13.27 -30.92
N PRO A 201 -1.76 12.97 -31.74
CA PRO A 201 -1.28 11.61 -31.89
C PRO A 201 -0.49 11.15 -30.65
N LEU A 202 -0.53 9.85 -30.40
CA LEU A 202 0.25 9.20 -29.34
C LEU A 202 1.65 8.85 -29.85
N HIS A 203 2.65 9.10 -29.01
CA HIS A 203 4.03 8.70 -29.22
C HIS A 203 4.49 7.83 -28.03
N MET A 204 5.31 6.81 -28.29
CA MET A 204 5.80 5.91 -27.25
C MET A 204 7.30 6.11 -27.09
N THR A 205 7.74 6.40 -25.87
CA THR A 205 9.16 6.57 -25.52
C THR A 205 9.55 5.57 -24.44
N LYS A 206 10.83 5.20 -24.37
CA LYS A 206 11.32 4.34 -23.29
C LYS A 206 11.67 5.18 -22.07
N LYS A 207 11.29 4.70 -20.89
CA LYS A 207 11.83 5.15 -19.59
C LYS A 207 13.25 4.61 -19.41
N LYS A 208 13.98 5.12 -18.41
CA LYS A 208 15.33 4.63 -18.06
C LYS A 208 15.33 3.15 -17.67
N ASN A 209 14.26 2.67 -17.03
CA ASN A 209 14.08 1.27 -16.65
C ASN A 209 13.67 0.35 -17.83
N GLY A 210 13.64 0.87 -19.07
CA GLY A 210 13.30 0.09 -20.26
C GLY A 210 11.82 0.00 -20.60
N GLU A 211 10.92 0.39 -19.70
CA GLU A 211 9.47 0.37 -19.92
C GLU A 211 9.02 1.42 -20.94
N TRP A 212 7.94 1.13 -21.66
CA TRP A 212 7.30 2.09 -22.56
C TRP A 212 6.39 3.05 -21.80
N LYS A 213 6.50 4.35 -22.07
CA LYS A 213 5.56 5.38 -21.61
C LYS A 213 4.85 6.06 -22.79
N PRO A 214 3.52 6.24 -22.74
CA PRO A 214 2.79 7.04 -23.71
C PRO A 214 3.05 8.53 -23.50
N CYS A 215 3.20 9.27 -24.60
CA CYS A 215 3.38 10.72 -24.63
C CYS A 215 2.49 11.31 -25.73
N ARG A 216 1.69 12.33 -25.42
CA ARG A 216 0.92 13.04 -26.46
C ARG A 216 1.80 14.07 -27.16
N ASP A 217 1.67 14.13 -28.48
CA ASP A 217 2.34 15.14 -29.30
C ASP A 217 1.43 16.37 -29.45
N PHE A 218 1.57 17.33 -28.54
CA PHE A 218 0.74 18.54 -28.49
C PHE A 218 1.23 19.68 -29.40
N ARG A 219 2.28 19.49 -30.22
CA ARG A 219 2.88 20.57 -31.01
C ARG A 219 1.86 21.34 -31.86
N ARG A 220 0.94 20.64 -32.53
CA ARG A 220 -0.13 21.26 -33.34
C ARG A 220 -1.15 22.03 -32.50
N LEU A 221 -1.44 21.54 -31.28
CA LEU A 221 -2.32 22.23 -30.34
C LEU A 221 -1.65 23.51 -29.84
N ASN A 222 -0.38 23.40 -29.41
CA ASN A 222 0.38 24.53 -28.87
C ASN A 222 0.52 25.69 -29.86
N ILE A 223 0.59 25.43 -31.17
CA ILE A 223 0.63 26.47 -32.21
C ILE A 223 -0.64 27.32 -32.22
N VAL A 224 -1.80 26.70 -31.96
CA VAL A 224 -3.09 27.41 -31.94
C VAL A 224 -3.51 27.88 -30.55
N THR A 225 -2.80 27.46 -29.50
CA THR A 225 -3.03 27.96 -28.13
C THR A 225 -2.54 29.40 -27.99
N GLU A 226 -3.35 30.25 -27.37
CA GLU A 226 -2.93 31.60 -27.04
C GLU A 226 -1.88 31.57 -25.92
N LEU A 227 -0.75 32.24 -26.14
CA LEU A 227 0.30 32.32 -25.13
C LEU A 227 -0.16 33.23 -23.99
N ASP A 228 -0.16 32.66 -22.78
CA ASP A 228 -0.28 33.44 -21.56
C ASP A 228 1.04 34.18 -21.29
N ARG A 229 0.96 35.50 -21.09
CA ARG A 229 2.13 36.33 -20.78
C ARG A 229 2.40 36.26 -19.28
N PHE A 230 2.93 35.14 -18.80
CA PHE A 230 3.57 35.13 -17.49
C PHE A 230 4.89 35.93 -17.56
N GLN A 231 4.95 37.05 -16.82
CA GLN A 231 6.20 37.76 -16.57
C GLN A 231 7.06 36.91 -15.64
N ASN A 232 8.13 36.31 -16.16
CA ASN A 232 9.23 35.83 -15.32
C ASN A 232 9.90 37.05 -14.68
N LYS A 233 9.43 37.52 -13.52
CA LYS A 233 10.27 38.32 -12.63
C LYS A 233 11.33 37.37 -12.07
N GLN A 234 12.52 37.41 -12.68
CA GLN A 234 13.72 36.85 -12.09
C GLN A 234 13.91 37.49 -10.70
N GLN A 235 14.02 36.65 -9.67
CA GLN A 235 14.69 36.99 -8.41
C GLN A 235 16.07 36.33 -8.45
#